data_AF-A0A4Q0Q7L8-F1
#
_entry.id   AF-A0A4Q0Q7L8-F1
#
_cell.length_a   1.000
_cell.length_b   1.000
_cell.length_c   1.000
_cell.angle_alpha   90.00
_cell.angle_beta   90.00
_cell.angle_gamma   90.00
#
_symmetry.space_group_name_H-M   'P 1'
#
loop_
_entity.id
_entity.type
_entity.pdbx_description
1 polymer ?
#
loop_
_entity_poly.entity_id
_entity_poly.type
_entity_poly.pdbx_seq_one_letter_code
_entity_poly.pdbx_strand_id
1 'polypeptide(L)' 'MLKTKTPPLEDRITSFRADLDRFIDERVAELKKQCPGVPEGVLRMGLMGKSGCECRTVLAIKTKDAQEAANGAA' A
#
# COMPACT_ATOMS: atom_id res chain seq x y z
N MET A 1 -32.74 17.57 -5.99
CA MET A 1 -31.42 17.46 -5.34
C MET A 1 -31.12 15.98 -5.12
N LEU A 2 -30.19 15.41 -5.88
CA LEU A 2 -29.78 14.01 -5.71
C LEU A 2 -28.91 13.92 -4.46
N LYS A 3 -29.50 13.44 -3.37
CA LYS A 3 -28.76 13.08 -2.15
C LYS A 3 -27.89 11.89 -2.53
N THR A 4 -26.59 12.12 -2.72
CA THR A 4 -25.63 11.03 -2.96
C THR A 4 -25.74 10.10 -1.76
N LYS A 5 -26.33 8.92 -1.97
CA LYS A 5 -26.47 7.93 -0.92
C LYS A 5 -25.07 7.47 -0.59
N THR A 6 -24.57 7.88 0.58
CA THR A 6 -23.31 7.36 1.09
C THR A 6 -23.40 5.83 1.08
N PRO A 7 -22.46 5.14 0.43
CA PRO A 7 -22.49 3.69 0.38
C PRO A 7 -22.45 3.11 1.80
N PRO A 8 -23.04 1.91 2.01
CA PRO A 8 -22.96 1.17 3.26
C PRO A 8 -21.53 1.11 3.81
N LEU A 9 -21.42 1.02 5.13
CA LEU A 9 -20.12 0.97 5.81
C LEU A 9 -19.28 -0.22 5.32
N GLU A 10 -19.88 -1.40 5.14
CA GLU A 10 -19.22 -2.61 4.65
C GLU A 10 -18.62 -2.42 3.24
N ASP A 11 -19.38 -1.79 2.33
CA ASP A 11 -18.91 -1.53 0.97
C ASP A 11 -17.72 -0.56 0.99
N ARG A 12 -17.74 0.43 1.89
CA ARG A 12 -16.64 1.37 2.07
C ARG A 12 -15.40 0.69 2.64
N ILE A 13 -15.56 -0.20 3.62
CA ILE A 13 -14.46 -0.97 4.19
C ILE A 13 -13.85 -1.88 3.13
N THR A 14 -14.69 -2.57 2.35
CA THR A 14 -14.26 -3.46 1.27
C THR A 14 -13.50 -2.70 0.19
N SER A 15 -14.05 -1.59 -0.28
CA SER A 15 -13.39 -0.72 -1.26
C SER A 15 -12.05 -0.22 -0.73
N PHE A 16 -12.02 0.25 0.52
CA PHE A 16 -10.80 0.76 1.12
C PHE A 16 -9.71 -0.32 1.24
N ARG A 17 -10.07 -1.55 1.63
CA ARG A 17 -9.12 -2.68 1.65
C ARG A 17 -8.57 -2.98 0.25
N ALA A 18 -9.42 -2.99 -0.77
CA ALA A 18 -8.98 -3.19 -2.14
C ALA A 18 -8.03 -2.08 -2.63
N ASP A 19 -8.23 -0.84 -2.19
CA ASP A 19 -7.34 0.27 -2.50
C ASP A 19 -5.96 0.10 -1.81
N LEU A 20 -5.94 -0.40 -0.57
CA LEU A 20 -4.70 -0.72 0.14
C LEU A 20 -3.93 -1.86 -0.55
N ASP A 21 -4.63 -2.91 -0.96
CA ASP A 21 -4.02 -4.02 -1.71
C ASP A 21 -3.39 -3.55 -3.01
N ARG A 22 -4.10 -2.71 -3.77
CA ARG A 22 -3.61 -2.14 -5.02
C ARG A 22 -2.34 -1.32 -4.80
N PHE A 23 -2.31 -0.50 -3.76
CA PHE A 23 -1.10 0.27 -3.41
C PHE A 23 0.09 -0.64 -3.13
N ILE A 24 -0.13 -1.76 -2.41
CA ILE A 24 0.93 -2.73 -2.12
C ILE A 24 1.41 -3.39 -3.42
N ASP A 25 0.50 -3.80 -4.30
CA ASP A 25 0.85 -4.41 -5.59
C ASP A 25 1.63 -3.46 -6.51
N GLU A 26 1.24 -2.19 -6.57
CA GLU A 26 1.98 -1.16 -7.31
C GLU A 26 3.42 -1.01 -6.77
N ARG A 27 3.60 -1.04 -5.45
CA ARG A 27 4.93 -1.02 -4.83
C ARG A 27 5.72 -2.29 -5.10
N VAL A 28 5.09 -3.46 -5.12
CA VAL A 28 5.73 -4.73 -5.48
C VAL A 28 6.19 -4.69 -6.94
N ALA A 29 5.36 -4.19 -7.85
CA ALA A 29 5.71 -4.06 -9.26
C ALA A 29 6.90 -3.12 -9.46
N GLU A 30 6.98 -2.02 -8.71
CA GLU A 30 8.14 -1.12 -8.75
C GLU A 30 9.41 -1.80 -8.23
N LEU A 31 9.34 -2.52 -7.11
CA LEU A 31 10.47 -3.30 -6.59
C LEU A 31 10.89 -4.41 -7.56
N LYS A 32 9.95 -5.02 -8.29
CA LYS A 32 10.23 -6.07 -9.27
C LYS A 32 11.09 -5.54 -10.43
N LYS A 33 10.91 -4.29 -10.85
CA LYS A 33 11.78 -3.63 -11.85
C LYS A 33 13.22 -3.49 -11.33
N GLN A 34 13.38 -3.21 -10.03
CA GLN A 34 14.69 -3.05 -9.39
C GLN A 34 15.33 -4.41 -9.06
N CYS A 35 14.52 -5.46 -8.86
CA CYS A 35 14.94 -6.79 -8.43
C CYS A 35 14.29 -7.88 -9.31
N PRO A 36 14.72 -8.04 -10.57
CA PRO A 36 14.05 -8.94 -11.52
C PRO A 36 14.10 -10.42 -11.10
N GLY A 37 15.13 -10.83 -10.36
CA GLY A 37 15.30 -12.22 -9.90
C GLY A 37 14.41 -12.64 -8.73
N VAL A 38 13.72 -11.70 -8.06
CA VAL A 38 12.94 -12.01 -6.85
C VAL A 38 11.46 -12.20 -7.21
N PRO A 39 10.78 -13.29 -6.79
CA PRO A 39 9.35 -13.48 -7.03
C PRO A 39 8.50 -12.39 -6.36
N GLU A 40 7.42 -11.97 -7.00
CA GLU A 40 6.53 -10.93 -6.48
C GLU A 40 5.94 -11.27 -5.11
N GLY A 41 5.59 -12.54 -4.87
CA GLY A 41 5.10 -12.99 -3.57
C GLY A 41 6.13 -12.79 -2.44
N VAL A 42 7.42 -12.93 -2.74
CA VAL A 42 8.50 -12.70 -1.77
C VAL A 42 8.68 -11.20 -1.53
N LEU A 43 8.60 -10.38 -2.59
CA LEU A 43 8.65 -8.92 -2.49
C LEU A 43 7.46 -8.39 -1.66
N ARG A 44 6.25 -8.92 -1.90
CA ARG A 44 5.04 -8.59 -1.14
C ARG A 44 5.17 -8.98 0.32
N MET A 45 5.65 -10.19 0.61
CA MET A 45 5.95 -10.64 1.98
C MET A 45 6.99 -9.73 2.66
N GLY A 46 8.06 -9.37 1.96
CA GLY A 46 9.08 -8.45 2.47
C GLY A 46 8.51 -7.07 2.80
N LEU A 47 7.67 -6.52 1.93
CA LEU A 47 6.97 -5.25 2.12
C LEU A 47 6.01 -5.28 3.30
N MET A 48 5.19 -6.32 3.40
CA MET A 48 4.21 -6.45 4.49
C MET A 48 4.87 -6.76 5.84
N GLY A 49 6.08 -7.34 5.83
CA GLY A 49 6.86 -7.63 7.03
C GLY A 49 6.07 -8.44 8.07
N LYS A 50 6.39 -8.24 9.35
CA LYS A 50 5.67 -8.87 10.49
C LYS A 50 4.32 -8.23 10.81
N SER A 51 3.88 -7.26 10.00
CA SER A 51 2.77 -6.38 10.38
C SER A 51 1.39 -7.04 10.24
N GLY A 52 1.27 -8.05 9.36
CA GLY A 52 0.05 -8.85 9.16
C GLY A 52 -1.18 -8.09 8.61
N CYS A 53 -1.18 -6.75 8.64
CA CYS A 53 -2.24 -5.89 8.12
C CYS A 53 -1.72 -5.03 6.96
N GLU A 54 -2.47 -4.98 5.87
CA GLU A 54 -2.25 -4.09 4.73
C GLU A 54 -2.26 -2.62 5.19
N CYS A 55 -3.19 -2.28 6.09
CA CYS A 55 -3.33 -0.96 6.68
C CYS A 55 -2.03 -0.43 7.31
N ARG A 56 -1.37 -1.28 8.11
CA ARG A 56 -0.13 -0.94 8.81
C ARG A 56 1.05 -0.87 7.84
N THR A 57 1.06 -1.73 6.83
CA THR A 57 2.06 -1.74 5.76
C THR A 57 2.03 -0.43 4.99
N VAL A 58 0.86 0.02 4.52
CA VAL A 58 0.72 1.26 3.75
C VAL A 58 1.14 2.49 4.57
N LEU A 59 0.74 2.56 5.85
CA LEU A 59 1.15 3.66 6.73
C LEU A 59 2.67 3.69 6.94
N ALA A 60 3.30 2.53 7.12
CA ALA A 60 4.75 2.44 7.27
C ALA A 60 5.48 2.89 5.99
N ILE A 61 5.01 2.48 4.82
CA ILE A 61 5.57 2.89 3.52
C ILE A 61 5.43 4.41 3.35
N LYS A 62 4.25 4.97 3.58
CA LYS A 62 4.03 6.43 3.45
C LYS A 62 4.88 7.24 4.44
N THR A 63 5.07 6.73 5.65
CA THR A 63 5.94 7.37 6.65
C THR A 63 7.39 7.34 6.21
N LYS A 64 7.86 6.21 5.68
CA LYS A 64 9.21 6.05 5.14
C LYS A 64 9.43 6.96 3.93
N ASP A 65 8.51 7.00 2.98
CA ASP A 65 8.56 7.88 1.80
C ASP A 65 8.66 9.36 2.22
N ALA A 66 7.89 9.78 3.23
CA ALA A 66 7.92 11.13 3.76
C ALA A 66 9.27 11.45 4.46
N GLN A 67 9.85 10.48 5.17
CA GLN A 67 11.17 10.63 5.80
C GLN A 67 12.29 10.70 4.76
N GLU A 68 12.24 9.90 3.71
CA GLU A 68 13.21 9.92 2.61
C GLU A 68 13.12 11.24 1.83
N ALA A 69 11.91 11.75 1.60
CA ALA A 69 11.71 13.09 1.02
C ALA A 69 12.27 14.21 1.91
N ALA A 70 12.15 14.09 3.24
CA ALA A 70 12.72 15.05 4.18
C ALA A 70 14.26 14.96 4.26
N ASN A 71 14.82 13.75 4.11
CA ASN A 71 16.27 13.52 4.19
C ASN A 71 17.01 13.77 2.86
N GLY A 72 16.32 13.76 1.72
CA GLY A 72 16.87 14.10 0.40
C GLY A 72 16.88 15.60 0.08
N ALA A 73 16.42 16.45 1.01
CA ALA A 73 16.41 17.91 0.89
C ALA A 73 17.58 18.60 1.63
N ALA A 74 18.59 17.83 2.07
CA ALA A 74 19.80 18.31 2.75
C ALA A 74 21.05 18.09 1.90
#